data_AF-A0A1M4XZ41-F1
#
_entry.id   AF-A0A1M4XZ41-F1
#
_cell.length_a   1.000
_cell.length_b   1.000
_cell.length_c   1.000
_cell.angle_alpha   90.00
_cell.angle_beta   90.00
_cell.angle_gamma   90.00
#
_symmetry.space_group_name_H-M   'P 1'
#
loop_
_entity.id
_entity.type
_entity.pdbx_description
1 polymer ?
#
loop_
_entity_poly.entity_id
_entity_poly.type
_entity_poly.pdbx_seq_one_letter_code
_entity_poly.pdbx_strand_id
1 'polypeptide(L)'
;MQLLPVAAAGHPALLYKSDAYRARAVREPRKVLAEFGVRLPPETAVRVWDSTAEVRYLVLPMRPPGTEGMSQDELAALVTRDSMIGTGLPKVPA
;
A
#
# COMPACT_ATOMS: atom_id res chain seq x y z
N MET A 1 -1.43 -17.69 3.26
CA MET A 1 -2.68 -17.85 2.49
C MET A 1 -3.08 -16.46 1.99
N GLN A 2 -3.44 -16.30 0.71
CA GLN A 2 -3.79 -15.03 0.02
C GLN A 2 -4.72 -14.14 0.89
N LEU A 3 -4.84 -12.82 0.63
CA LEU A 3 -6.13 -12.09 0.52
C LEU A 3 -5.96 -10.56 0.64
N LEU A 4 -5.68 -9.91 -0.50
CA LEU A 4 -6.27 -8.60 -0.81
C LEU A 4 -7.70 -8.86 -1.33
N PRO A 5 -8.67 -7.94 -1.20
CA PRO A 5 -9.96 -8.10 -1.84
C PRO A 5 -9.78 -8.34 -3.36
N VAL A 6 -10.21 -9.52 -3.81
CA VAL A 6 -9.95 -10.08 -5.16
C VAL A 6 -10.62 -9.26 -6.27
N ALA A 7 -11.51 -8.33 -5.94
CA ALA A 7 -12.20 -7.50 -6.92
C ALA A 7 -11.34 -6.39 -7.56
N ALA A 8 -10.21 -5.97 -6.95
CA ALA A 8 -9.40 -4.86 -7.45
C ALA A 8 -7.92 -5.21 -7.70
N ALA A 9 -7.45 -6.36 -7.24
CA ALA A 9 -6.06 -6.76 -7.36
C ALA A 9 -5.99 -8.24 -7.74
N GLY A 10 -5.65 -8.54 -9.01
CA GLY A 10 -5.19 -9.86 -9.43
C GLY A 10 -4.10 -10.43 -8.50
N HIS A 11 -3.79 -11.72 -8.63
CA HIS A 11 -2.85 -12.48 -7.78
C HIS A 11 -1.81 -11.63 -7.00
N PRO A 12 -1.82 -11.63 -5.65
CA PRO A 12 -0.81 -10.90 -4.88
C PRO A 12 0.58 -11.40 -5.27
N ALA A 13 1.53 -10.47 -5.46
CA ALA A 13 2.92 -10.83 -5.67
C ALA A 13 3.36 -11.77 -4.54
N LEU A 14 4.08 -12.85 -4.90
CA LEU A 14 4.49 -13.91 -3.97
C LEU A 14 5.19 -13.36 -2.71
N LEU A 15 5.88 -12.22 -2.85
CA LEU A 15 6.58 -11.51 -1.78
C LEU A 15 5.68 -11.14 -0.59
N TYR A 16 4.45 -10.66 -0.83
CA TYR A 16 3.52 -10.24 0.24
C TYR A 16 3.03 -11.41 1.10
N LYS A 17 3.15 -12.64 0.60
CA LYS A 17 2.79 -13.85 1.32
C LYS A 17 3.95 -14.47 2.08
N SER A 18 5.19 -14.00 1.86
CA SER A 18 6.36 -14.58 2.52
C SER A 18 6.36 -14.31 4.02
N ASP A 19 6.73 -15.31 4.80
CA ASP A 19 6.82 -15.17 6.27
C ASP A 19 7.85 -14.11 6.67
N ALA A 20 8.94 -14.01 5.89
CA ALA A 20 9.97 -12.99 6.05
C ALA A 20 9.40 -11.57 5.92
N TYR A 21 8.57 -11.31 4.91
CA TYR A 21 7.91 -10.02 4.75
C TYR A 21 6.95 -9.73 5.91
N ARG A 22 6.09 -10.68 6.29
CA ARG A 22 5.09 -10.47 7.36
C ARG A 22 5.77 -10.17 8.70
N ALA A 23 6.80 -10.94 9.07
CA ALA A 23 7.53 -10.73 10.31
C ALA A 23 8.25 -9.37 10.33
N ARG A 24 8.89 -8.98 9.23
CA ARG A 24 9.61 -7.70 9.13
C ARG A 24 8.68 -6.51 9.06
N ALA A 25 7.54 -6.62 8.38
CA ALA A 25 6.57 -5.54 8.28
C ALA A 25 6.09 -5.09 9.66
N VAL A 26 5.85 -6.03 10.58
CA VAL A 26 5.46 -5.70 11.97
C VAL A 26 6.64 -5.15 12.79
N ARG A 27 7.83 -5.75 12.66
CA ARG A 27 8.99 -5.41 13.50
C ARG A 27 9.71 -4.12 13.08
N GLU A 28 9.87 -3.91 11.77
CA GLU A 28 10.64 -2.81 11.20
C GLU A 28 9.95 -2.18 9.97
N PRO A 29 8.70 -1.70 10.11
CA PRO A 29 7.87 -1.27 8.99
C PRO A 29 8.53 -0.19 8.14
N ARG A 30 9.22 0.78 8.76
CA ARG A 30 9.89 1.88 8.05
C ARG A 30 11.04 1.40 7.15
N LYS A 31 11.77 0.36 7.54
CA LYS A 31 12.84 -0.21 6.70
C LYS A 31 12.26 -1.01 5.56
N VAL A 32 11.20 -1.78 5.81
CA VAL A 32 10.47 -2.48 4.76
C VAL A 32 9.95 -1.48 3.73
N LEU A 33 9.28 -0.41 4.14
CA LEU A 33 8.83 0.66 3.23
C LEU A 33 9.97 1.26 2.40
N ALA A 34 11.15 1.46 3.00
CA ALA A 34 12.31 1.99 2.29
C ALA A 34 12.82 1.05 1.19
N GLU A 35 12.67 -0.27 1.33
CA GLU A 35 13.00 -1.26 0.27
C GLU A 35 12.04 -1.15 -0.92
N PHE A 36 10.79 -0.73 -0.69
CA PHE A 36 9.83 -0.38 -1.74
C PHE A 36 10.01 1.06 -2.25
N GLY A 37 11.05 1.77 -1.80
CA GLY A 37 11.31 3.16 -2.19
C GLY A 37 10.46 4.21 -1.47
N VAL A 38 9.64 3.81 -0.51
CA VAL A 38 8.80 4.73 0.27
C VAL A 38 9.56 5.21 1.51
N ARG A 39 9.81 6.52 1.58
CA ARG A 39 10.44 7.17 2.75
C ARG A 39 9.46 8.18 3.34
N LEU A 40 9.02 7.89 4.56
CA LEU A 40 8.12 8.76 5.30
C LEU A 40 8.91 9.61 6.31
N PRO A 41 8.53 10.88 6.51
CA PRO A 41 9.10 11.70 7.57
C PRO A 41 9.07 11.00 8.96
N PRO A 42 10.03 11.27 9.85
CA PRO A 42 10.13 10.60 11.14
C PRO A 42 8.89 10.79 12.04
N GLU A 43 8.19 11.90 11.90
CA GLU A 43 6.95 12.24 12.62
C GLU A 43 5.71 11.47 12.13
N THR A 44 5.78 10.85 10.94
CA THR A 44 4.63 10.10 10.40
C THR A 44 4.39 8.81 11.19
N ALA A 45 3.23 8.67 11.83
CA ALA A 45 2.88 7.42 12.49
C ALA A 45 2.71 6.30 11.45
N VAL A 46 3.38 5.16 11.66
CA VAL A 46 3.21 3.97 10.82
C VAL A 46 2.47 2.91 11.62
N ARG A 47 1.30 2.49 11.11
CA ARG A 47 0.47 1.45 11.71
C ARG A 47 0.42 0.25 10.79
N VAL A 48 0.73 -0.92 11.34
CA VAL A 48 0.71 -2.19 10.61
C VAL A 48 -0.50 -2.98 11.10
N TRP A 49 -1.35 -3.37 10.16
CA TRP A 49 -2.49 -4.24 10.43
C TRP A 49 -2.12 -5.65 10.02
N ASP A 50 -1.94 -6.53 11.02
CA ASP A 50 -1.79 -7.97 10.79
C ASP A 50 -3.18 -8.60 10.74
N SER A 51 -3.61 -9.00 9.54
CA SER A 51 -4.95 -9.55 9.30
C SER A 51 -5.04 -10.99 9.84
N THR A 52 -5.29 -11.13 11.14
CA THR A 52 -5.43 -12.43 11.83
C THR A 52 -6.89 -12.92 11.92
N ALA A 53 -7.85 -12.15 11.40
CA ALA A 53 -9.28 -12.48 11.39
C ALA A 53 -9.90 -12.23 10.00
N GLU A 54 -11.16 -12.65 9.79
CA GLU A 54 -11.90 -12.54 8.51
C GLU A 54 -12.06 -11.09 7.97
N VAL A 55 -11.64 -10.09 8.74
CA VAL A 55 -11.63 -8.67 8.38
C VAL A 55 -10.56 -8.40 7.32
N ARG A 56 -10.96 -7.70 6.26
CA ARG A 56 -10.08 -7.30 5.16
C ARG A 56 -9.86 -5.79 5.23
N TYR A 57 -8.60 -5.38 5.19
CA TYR A 57 -8.21 -3.98 5.16
C TYR A 57 -7.79 -3.56 3.76
N LEU A 58 -8.02 -2.29 3.45
CA LEU A 58 -7.53 -1.60 2.26
C LEU A 58 -6.92 -0.28 2.73
N VAL A 59 -5.73 0.06 2.23
CA VAL A 59 -5.17 1.39 2.43
C VAL A 59 -5.81 2.33 1.41
N LEU A 60 -6.41 3.42 1.88
CA LEU A 60 -6.81 4.53 1.04
C LEU A 60 -5.64 5.52 0.97
N PRO A 61 -4.91 5.61 -0.15
CA PRO A 61 -3.78 6.52 -0.25
C PRO A 61 -4.23 7.98 -0.22
N MET A 62 -3.32 8.86 0.24
CA MET A 62 -3.51 10.31 0.10
C MET A 62 -3.54 10.70 -1.37
N ARG A 63 -4.41 11.66 -1.73
CA ARG A 63 -4.44 12.24 -3.07
C ARG A 63 -3.10 12.93 -3.36
N PRO A 64 -2.41 12.62 -4.48
CA PRO A 64 -1.15 13.28 -4.82
C PRO A 64 -1.41 14.73 -5.28
N PRO A 65 -0.44 15.63 -5.07
CA PRO A 65 -0.53 17.01 -5.55
C PRO A 65 -0.56 17.05 -7.09
N GLY A 66 -1.03 18.17 -7.65
CA GLY A 66 -1.11 18.34 -9.11
C GLY A 66 -2.27 17.56 -9.76
N THR A 67 -3.19 17.05 -8.94
CA THR A 67 -4.37 16.32 -9.42
C THR A 67 -5.64 17.16 -9.40
N GLU A 68 -5.54 18.45 -9.12
CA GLU A 68 -6.66 19.38 -9.08
C GLU A 68 -7.42 19.36 -10.42
N GLY A 69 -8.75 19.23 -10.37
CA GLY A 69 -9.59 19.19 -11.57
C GLY A 69 -9.65 17.85 -12.32
N MET A 70 -8.83 16.85 -11.95
CA MET A 70 -8.94 15.50 -12.54
C MET A 70 -10.29 14.85 -12.21
N SER A 71 -10.82 14.14 -13.20
CA SER A 71 -12.00 13.29 -13.08
C SER A 71 -11.71 12.06 -12.21
N GLN A 72 -12.78 11.34 -11.84
CA GLN A 72 -12.68 10.10 -11.08
C GLN A 72 -11.84 9.04 -11.80
N ASP A 73 -12.01 8.87 -13.11
CA ASP A 73 -11.31 7.85 -13.89
C ASP A 73 -9.81 8.16 -13.98
N GLU A 74 -9.46 9.44 -14.13
CA GLU A 74 -8.07 9.88 -14.15
C GLU A 74 -7.40 9.69 -12.77
N LEU A 75 -8.11 9.99 -11.67
CA LEU A 75 -7.63 9.72 -10.31
C LEU A 75 -7.46 8.22 -10.06
N ALA A 76 -8.40 7.39 -10.53
CA ALA A 76 -8.33 5.94 -10.39
C ALA A 76 -7.10 5.36 -11.10
N ALA A 77 -6.69 5.93 -12.24
CA ALA A 77 -5.48 5.52 -12.96
C ALA A 77 -4.16 5.77 -12.19
N LEU A 78 -4.17 6.66 -11.20
CA LEU A 78 -3.02 6.94 -10.33
C LEU A 78 -2.90 5.94 -9.17
N VAL A 79 -4.00 5.29 -8.78
CA VAL A 79 -4.03 4.32 -7.68
C VAL A 79 -3.38 3.02 -8.13
N THR A 80 -2.33 2.63 -7.44
CA THR A 80 -1.62 1.37 -7.69
C THR A 80 -1.96 0.33 -6.64
N ARG A 81 -1.74 -0.95 -6.96
CA ARG A 81 -1.86 -2.02 -5.97
C ARG A 81 -1.02 -1.76 -4.72
N ASP A 82 0.24 -1.36 -4.89
CA ASP A 82 1.13 -1.12 -3.75
C ASP A 82 0.63 0.04 -2.89
N SER A 83 0.04 1.07 -3.49
CA SER A 83 -0.61 2.16 -2.73
C SER A 83 -1.84 1.71 -1.94
N MET A 84 -2.56 0.69 -2.43
CA MET A 84 -3.70 0.07 -1.74
C MET A 84 -3.29 -0.94 -0.66
N ILE A 85 -2.07 -1.48 -0.73
CA ILE A 85 -1.45 -2.33 0.31
C ILE A 85 -0.79 -1.47 1.39
N GLY A 86 -0.34 -0.26 1.05
CA GLY A 86 0.41 0.63 1.93
C GLY A 86 1.93 0.52 1.77
N THR A 87 2.41 -0.14 0.71
CA THR A 87 3.84 -0.32 0.39
C THR A 87 4.33 0.60 -0.72
N GLY A 88 3.44 1.38 -1.30
CA GLY A 88 3.73 2.38 -2.33
C GLY A 88 2.93 3.65 -2.13
N LEU A 89 3.27 4.69 -2.88
CA LEU A 89 2.46 5.89 -3.04
C LEU A 89 1.70 5.82 -4.37
N PRO A 90 0.55 6.51 -4.51
CA PRO A 90 -0.08 6.66 -5.82
C PRO A 90 0.87 7.38 -6.78
N LYS A 91 0.67 7.17 -8.09
CA LYS A 91 1.45 7.88 -9.10
C LYS A 91 1.19 9.38 -9.00
N VAL A 92 2.21 10.18 -9.21
CA VAL A 92 2.08 11.63 -9.35
C VAL A 92 1.89 11.93 -10.84
N PRO A 93 0.91 12.77 -11.23
CA PRO A 93 0.81 13.23 -12.61
C PRO A 93 2.09 13.98 -13.03
N ALA A 94 2.41 13.93 -14.33
CA ALA A 94 3.58 14.58 -14.90
C ALA A 94 3.44 16.11 -14.93
#